data_AF-A0A7V9K8Z9-F1
#
_entry.id   AF-A0A7V9K8Z9-F1
#
_cell.length_a   1.000
_cell.length_b   1.000
_cell.length_c   1.000
_cell.angle_alpha   90.00
_cell.angle_beta   90.00
_cell.angle_gamma   90.00
#
_symmetry.space_group_name_H-M   'P 1'
#
loop_
_entity.id
_entity.type
_entity.pdbx_description
1 polymer ?
#
loop_
_entity_poly.entity_id
_entity_poly.type
_entity_poly.pdbx_seq_one_letter_code
_entity_poly.pdbx_strand_id
1 'polypeptide(L)'
;MGKPKREVVALGKRGRAELVPTEKNIEESYLFAGGANDAKEIREYVIPVTLEDGTSAMRRFKYTPSEEYGDTTDFDRDVYRALILLAHRKGGMPDDGVVFFSLYEVRNILELPDNGTSYRKIRDSIIRLQKLLVDADVYRKTLRGFKSEYYTVWRVNFEANEDKYGRAVEHHWVRFDDVVVRSYKEGYVRNLDHDFYFSLSKKHARGLYSEIDLGRGNGLVWEVPLANLKARLGMAASYRSPSAQKRALEPAHEEMRRKGFLASVSFPDKYTIRYEVAEQFVAERTFLERSWTRDEEQTIRTLIRNEVWPVQARELVAEKGTVLCNYYIRALPYQKWVREPGAFLYKYIKNEKPLSVEPPQMFLEEAGVVPDGKVGPSYADVADRGGPHEGGGEFSRRQDASPRPEPSEPDSNAQELFDGLLTDVGDDIDASSLRVWFDGIVATAFRGGTLTIEVPNAFAKEYIESRFGALLVGALSSRVGEDAGLEVVARTRTR
;
A
#
# COMPACT_ATOMS: atom_id res chain seq x y z
N MET A 1 30.28 -19.33 39.42
CA MET A 1 29.26 -18.33 39.01
C MET A 1 29.74 -17.63 37.75
N GLY A 2 29.42 -18.19 36.57
CA GLY A 2 29.63 -17.52 35.29
C GLY A 2 28.29 -17.03 34.78
N LYS A 3 28.12 -15.71 34.63
CA LYS A 3 26.91 -15.14 34.02
C LYS A 3 26.80 -15.66 32.57
N PRO A 4 25.62 -16.12 32.12
CA PRO A 4 25.46 -16.53 30.73
C PRO A 4 25.58 -15.30 29.82
N LYS A 5 26.49 -15.35 28.86
CA LYS A 5 26.58 -14.38 27.76
C LYS A 5 25.26 -14.44 26.99
N ARG A 6 24.50 -13.34 26.98
CA ARG A 6 23.46 -13.11 25.98
C ARG A 6 24.14 -13.06 24.61
N GLU A 7 24.06 -14.15 23.85
CA GLU A 7 24.31 -14.10 22.41
C GLU A 7 23.23 -13.20 21.80
N VAL A 8 23.64 -12.01 21.39
CA VAL A 8 22.85 -11.18 20.49
C VAL A 8 22.92 -11.88 19.14
N VAL A 9 21.92 -12.73 18.88
CA VAL A 9 21.72 -13.33 17.56
C VAL A 9 21.50 -12.17 16.59
N ALA A 10 22.46 -11.96 15.69
CA ALA A 10 22.33 -11.00 14.61
C ALA A 10 21.11 -11.39 13.77
N LEU A 11 20.03 -10.61 13.90
CA LEU A 11 18.86 -10.70 13.04
C LEU A 11 19.33 -10.57 11.59
N GLY A 12 19.24 -11.66 10.83
CA GLY A 12 19.38 -11.60 9.39
C GLY A 12 18.41 -10.54 8.86
N LYS A 13 18.88 -9.67 7.95
CA LYS A 13 18.08 -8.58 7.38
C LYS A 13 16.71 -9.11 6.95
N ARG A 14 15.68 -8.82 7.76
CA ARG A 14 14.28 -9.15 7.47
C ARG A 14 13.87 -8.38 6.22
N GLY A 15 13.11 -9.02 5.33
CA GLY A 15 12.31 -8.31 4.32
C GLY A 15 11.37 -7.30 5.01
N ARG A 16 10.88 -6.29 4.30
CA ARG A 16 10.11 -5.22 4.95
C ARG A 16 8.64 -5.61 5.08
N ALA A 17 8.15 -5.67 6.31
CA ALA A 17 6.81 -6.13 6.66
C ALA A 17 5.70 -5.59 5.73
N GLU A 18 5.15 -6.47 4.88
CA GLU A 18 4.02 -6.14 4.00
C GLU A 18 2.71 -6.46 4.72
N LEU A 19 2.12 -5.43 5.34
CA LEU A 19 0.86 -5.56 6.09
C LEU A 19 -0.34 -5.58 5.15
N VAL A 20 -0.96 -6.75 5.05
CA VAL A 20 -2.14 -6.98 4.22
C VAL A 20 -3.35 -7.21 5.11
N PRO A 21 -4.46 -6.50 4.89
CA PRO A 21 -5.71 -6.78 5.60
C PRO A 21 -6.19 -8.19 5.24
N THR A 22 -6.47 -9.00 6.25
CA THR A 22 -7.01 -10.37 6.13
C THR A 22 -8.37 -10.43 6.81
N GLU A 23 -9.32 -11.16 6.21
CA GLU A 23 -10.70 -11.20 6.69
C GLU A 23 -10.82 -12.09 7.94
N LYS A 24 -11.32 -11.52 9.04
CA LYS A 24 -11.29 -12.19 10.34
C LYS A 24 -12.21 -13.41 10.39
N ASN A 25 -13.37 -13.39 9.72
CA ASN A 25 -14.26 -14.55 9.73
C ASN A 25 -13.57 -15.77 9.13
N ILE A 26 -12.87 -15.64 8.00
CA ILE A 26 -12.12 -16.70 7.32
C ILE A 26 -10.94 -17.18 8.16
N GLU A 27 -10.16 -16.26 8.74
CA GLU A 27 -9.02 -16.64 9.60
C GLU A 27 -9.49 -17.38 10.86
N GLU A 28 -10.65 -17.03 11.40
CA GLU A 28 -11.24 -17.69 12.56
C GLU A 28 -11.91 -19.04 12.24
N SER A 29 -12.15 -19.37 10.95
CA SER A 29 -13.20 -20.33 10.57
C SER A 29 -12.84 -21.80 10.51
N TYR A 30 -11.63 -22.28 10.82
CA TYR A 30 -11.24 -23.68 10.56
C TYR A 30 -11.33 -24.10 9.08
N LEU A 31 -11.52 -23.15 8.15
CA LEU A 31 -11.65 -23.40 6.72
C LEU A 31 -10.54 -24.34 6.25
N PHE A 32 -9.29 -24.00 6.51
CA PHE A 32 -8.10 -24.74 6.06
C PHE A 32 -7.67 -25.93 6.93
N ALA A 33 -8.52 -26.38 7.85
CA ALA A 33 -8.20 -27.49 8.77
C ALA A 33 -8.49 -28.90 8.20
N GLY A 34 -8.81 -29.01 6.90
CA GLY A 34 -9.18 -30.28 6.26
C GLY A 34 -8.03 -31.26 6.06
N GLY A 35 -6.77 -30.80 6.11
CA GLY A 35 -5.59 -31.60 5.75
C GLY A 35 -5.32 -32.87 6.58
N ALA A 36 -6.04 -33.10 7.68
CA ALA A 36 -5.95 -34.30 8.51
C ALA A 36 -7.09 -35.31 8.30
N ASN A 37 -8.13 -34.94 7.56
CA ASN A 37 -9.36 -35.73 7.40
C ASN A 37 -9.41 -36.40 6.02
N ASP A 38 -10.29 -37.38 5.87
CA ASP A 38 -10.55 -37.96 4.56
C ASP A 38 -11.06 -36.85 3.62
N ALA A 39 -10.59 -36.85 2.37
CA ALA A 39 -10.83 -35.76 1.42
C ALA A 39 -12.32 -35.43 1.21
N LYS A 40 -13.24 -36.34 1.54
CA LYS A 40 -14.69 -36.21 1.34
C LYS A 40 -15.49 -36.02 2.64
N GLU A 41 -14.83 -35.95 3.79
CA GLU A 41 -15.52 -35.87 5.08
C GLU A 41 -16.12 -34.48 5.31
N ILE A 42 -17.42 -34.42 5.65
CA ILE A 42 -18.06 -33.19 6.07
C ILE A 42 -17.55 -32.84 7.46
N ARG A 43 -17.02 -31.63 7.63
CA ARG A 43 -16.54 -31.15 8.94
C ARG A 43 -17.52 -30.16 9.51
N GLU A 44 -17.84 -30.32 10.79
CA GLU A 44 -18.67 -29.38 11.53
C GLU A 44 -18.00 -29.01 12.86
N TYR A 45 -18.00 -27.72 13.15
CA TYR A 45 -17.43 -27.15 14.36
C TYR A 45 -18.46 -26.24 15.00
N VAL A 46 -18.69 -26.41 16.30
CA VAL A 46 -19.50 -25.50 17.11
C VAL A 46 -18.60 -25.00 18.22
N ILE A 47 -18.32 -23.70 18.23
CA ILE A 47 -17.41 -23.08 19.19
C ILE A 47 -18.13 -22.03 20.03
N PRO A 48 -17.83 -21.94 21.34
CA PRO A 48 -18.29 -20.82 22.14
C PRO A 48 -17.53 -19.55 21.75
N VAL A 49 -18.23 -18.42 21.69
CA VAL A 49 -17.68 -17.09 21.43
C VAL A 49 -18.27 -16.09 22.42
N THR A 50 -17.44 -15.17 22.90
CA THR A 50 -17.88 -14.08 23.77
C THR A 50 -18.17 -12.85 22.91
N LEU A 51 -19.40 -12.33 23.01
CA LEU A 51 -19.82 -11.11 22.35
C LEU A 51 -19.29 -9.87 23.10
N GLU A 52 -19.38 -8.69 22.46
CA GLU A 52 -18.90 -7.42 23.05
C GLU A 52 -19.60 -7.06 24.36
N ASP A 53 -20.85 -7.50 24.54
CA ASP A 53 -21.65 -7.32 25.75
C ASP A 53 -21.31 -8.32 26.87
N GLY A 54 -20.32 -9.20 26.65
CA GLY A 54 -19.89 -10.23 27.58
C GLY A 54 -20.75 -11.50 27.56
N THR A 55 -21.80 -11.55 26.74
CA THR A 55 -22.62 -12.76 26.61
C THR A 55 -21.88 -13.85 25.82
N SER A 56 -22.20 -15.11 26.13
CA SER A 56 -21.67 -16.26 25.39
C SER A 56 -22.66 -16.67 24.30
N ALA A 57 -22.19 -16.77 23.07
CA ALA A 57 -22.91 -17.33 21.93
C ALA A 57 -22.19 -18.57 21.40
N MET A 58 -22.88 -19.36 20.58
CA MET A 58 -22.26 -20.44 19.82
C MET A 58 -22.11 -20.01 18.37
N ARG A 59 -20.94 -20.29 17.78
CA ARG A 59 -20.66 -20.07 16.37
C ARG A 59 -20.48 -21.41 15.69
N ARG A 60 -21.26 -21.66 14.64
CA ARG A 60 -21.18 -22.89 13.84
C ARG A 60 -20.41 -22.67 12.55
N PHE A 61 -19.63 -23.67 12.16
CA PHE A 61 -19.01 -23.78 10.85
C PHE A 61 -19.21 -25.18 10.31
N LYS A 62 -19.61 -25.30 9.06
CA LYS A 62 -19.75 -26.55 8.35
C LYS A 62 -19.12 -26.44 6.97
N TYR A 63 -18.28 -27.41 6.66
CA TYR A 63 -17.55 -27.50 5.40
C TYR A 63 -17.97 -28.77 4.69
N THR A 64 -18.42 -28.61 3.44
CA THR A 64 -18.79 -29.74 2.58
C THR A 64 -17.84 -29.77 1.38
N PRO A 65 -16.81 -30.63 1.41
CA PRO A 65 -15.88 -30.83 0.30
C PRO A 65 -16.58 -31.36 -0.95
N SER A 66 -16.06 -31.00 -2.12
CA SER A 66 -16.51 -31.64 -3.36
C SER A 66 -15.88 -33.02 -3.51
N GLU A 67 -16.62 -33.97 -4.10
CA GLU A 67 -16.11 -35.33 -4.32
C GLU A 67 -14.86 -35.39 -5.19
N GLU A 68 -14.72 -34.45 -6.13
CA GLU A 68 -13.63 -34.39 -7.12
C GLU A 68 -12.36 -33.75 -6.55
N TYR A 69 -12.47 -32.62 -5.84
CA TYR A 69 -11.30 -31.83 -5.40
C TYR A 69 -10.89 -32.06 -3.94
N GLY A 70 -11.74 -32.70 -3.15
CA GLY A 70 -11.51 -32.95 -1.74
C GLY A 70 -11.55 -31.69 -0.85
N ASP A 71 -11.10 -31.85 0.39
CA ASP A 71 -11.07 -30.78 1.41
C ASP A 71 -9.79 -29.96 1.36
N THR A 72 -9.86 -28.76 1.92
CA THR A 72 -8.77 -27.78 1.92
C THR A 72 -7.66 -28.11 2.90
N THR A 73 -6.48 -27.60 2.58
CA THR A 73 -5.21 -27.88 3.23
C THR A 73 -4.47 -26.57 3.55
N ASP A 74 -3.33 -26.68 4.23
CA ASP A 74 -2.43 -25.54 4.45
C ASP A 74 -1.98 -24.90 3.12
N PHE A 75 -1.85 -25.67 2.03
CA PHE A 75 -1.50 -25.10 0.72
C PHE A 75 -2.63 -24.23 0.15
N ASP A 76 -3.88 -24.59 0.41
CA ASP A 76 -5.04 -23.77 0.00
C ASP A 76 -5.09 -22.44 0.78
N ARG A 77 -4.65 -22.45 2.04
CA ARG A 77 -4.45 -21.22 2.82
C ARG A 77 -3.41 -20.31 2.16
N ASP A 78 -2.29 -20.88 1.73
CA ASP A 78 -1.22 -20.14 1.06
C ASP A 78 -1.72 -19.50 -0.25
N VAL A 79 -2.46 -20.25 -1.07
CA VAL A 79 -3.06 -19.76 -2.33
C VAL A 79 -4.09 -18.65 -2.08
N TYR A 80 -4.97 -18.83 -1.09
CA TYR A 80 -5.92 -17.79 -0.66
C TYR A 80 -5.18 -16.50 -0.28
N ARG A 81 -4.12 -16.60 0.51
CA ARG A 81 -3.32 -15.44 0.95
C ARG A 81 -2.53 -14.79 -0.18
N ALA A 82 -2.08 -15.57 -1.15
CA ALA A 82 -1.43 -15.03 -2.34
C ALA A 82 -2.40 -14.17 -3.17
N LEU A 83 -3.67 -14.60 -3.31
CA LEU A 83 -4.69 -13.82 -4.02
C LEU A 83 -5.10 -12.55 -3.24
N ILE A 84 -5.21 -12.63 -1.91
CA ILE A 84 -5.44 -11.45 -1.06
C ILE A 84 -4.27 -10.46 -1.16
N LEU A 85 -3.03 -10.95 -1.15
CA LEU A 85 -1.84 -10.12 -1.35
C LEU A 85 -1.83 -9.47 -2.74
N LEU A 86 -2.23 -10.22 -3.77
CA LEU A 86 -2.33 -9.68 -5.12
C LEU A 86 -3.37 -8.57 -5.21
N ALA A 87 -4.55 -8.75 -4.60
CA ALA A 87 -5.57 -7.73 -4.49
C ALA A 87 -5.03 -6.48 -3.78
N HIS A 88 -4.34 -6.67 -2.65
CA HIS A 88 -3.71 -5.57 -1.91
C HIS A 88 -2.71 -4.78 -2.75
N ARG A 89 -1.82 -5.47 -3.47
CA ARG A 89 -0.85 -4.84 -4.38
C ARG A 89 -1.51 -4.12 -5.56
N LYS A 90 -2.73 -4.51 -5.95
CA LYS A 90 -3.55 -3.88 -7.00
C LYS A 90 -4.49 -2.78 -6.48
N GLY A 91 -4.37 -2.37 -5.22
CA GLY A 91 -5.14 -1.25 -4.65
C GLY A 91 -6.12 -1.63 -3.54
N GLY A 92 -6.16 -2.90 -3.12
CA GLY A 92 -7.04 -3.40 -2.06
C GLY A 92 -8.17 -4.29 -2.59
N MET A 93 -9.07 -4.70 -1.70
CA MET A 93 -10.24 -5.49 -2.06
C MET A 93 -11.22 -4.63 -2.89
N PRO A 94 -11.53 -4.99 -4.15
CA PRO A 94 -12.45 -4.23 -4.99
C PRO A 94 -13.90 -4.28 -4.48
N ASP A 95 -14.70 -3.27 -4.84
CA ASP A 95 -16.10 -3.18 -4.39
C ASP A 95 -16.99 -4.32 -4.89
N ASP A 96 -16.68 -4.85 -6.06
CA ASP A 96 -17.33 -6.00 -6.68
C ASP A 96 -16.63 -7.34 -6.36
N GLY A 97 -15.55 -7.29 -5.58
CA GLY A 97 -14.74 -8.45 -5.21
C GLY A 97 -13.94 -9.09 -6.34
N VAL A 98 -13.88 -8.49 -7.54
CA VAL A 98 -13.22 -9.09 -8.72
C VAL A 98 -11.74 -8.76 -8.74
N VAL A 99 -10.89 -9.78 -8.64
CA VAL A 99 -9.44 -9.68 -8.69
C VAL A 99 -8.91 -10.47 -9.87
N PHE A 100 -8.32 -9.74 -10.83
CA PHE A 100 -7.63 -10.33 -11.97
C PHE A 100 -6.25 -10.87 -11.55
N PHE A 101 -5.89 -12.03 -12.08
CA PHE A 101 -4.62 -12.69 -11.80
C PHE A 101 -4.14 -13.54 -12.98
N SER A 102 -2.84 -13.83 -12.98
CA SER A 102 -2.23 -14.91 -13.74
C SER A 102 -1.76 -16.01 -12.81
N LEU A 103 -1.69 -17.25 -13.29
CA LEU A 103 -1.11 -18.33 -12.46
C LEU A 103 0.37 -18.07 -12.17
N TYR A 104 1.06 -17.34 -13.05
CA TYR A 104 2.42 -16.87 -12.87
C TYR A 104 2.58 -15.94 -11.65
N GLU A 105 1.72 -14.93 -11.47
CA GLU A 105 1.75 -14.04 -10.31
C GLU A 105 1.59 -14.82 -8.99
N VAL A 106 0.61 -15.73 -8.93
CA VAL A 106 0.38 -16.55 -7.74
C VAL A 106 1.58 -17.47 -7.47
N ARG A 107 2.12 -18.10 -8.51
CA ARG A 107 3.30 -18.98 -8.43
C ARG A 107 4.51 -18.25 -7.88
N ASN A 108 4.74 -17.00 -8.30
CA ASN A 108 5.85 -16.18 -7.84
C ASN A 108 5.71 -15.78 -6.37
N ILE A 109 4.50 -15.40 -5.93
CA ILE A 109 4.23 -15.09 -4.52
C ILE A 109 4.50 -16.32 -3.64
N LEU A 110 4.12 -17.50 -4.12
CA LEU A 110 4.33 -18.76 -3.40
C LEU A 110 5.76 -19.32 -3.52
N GLU A 111 6.63 -18.65 -4.28
CA GLU A 111 8.02 -19.06 -4.56
C GLU A 111 8.13 -20.51 -5.07
N LEU A 112 7.15 -20.95 -5.84
CA LEU A 112 7.16 -22.32 -6.38
C LEU A 112 8.07 -22.41 -7.63
N PRO A 113 8.60 -23.61 -7.94
CA PRO A 113 9.34 -23.82 -9.16
C PRO A 113 8.49 -23.54 -10.41
N ASP A 114 9.12 -23.02 -11.47
CA ASP A 114 8.46 -22.76 -12.74
C ASP A 114 8.27 -24.04 -13.55
N ASN A 115 7.18 -24.77 -13.28
CA ASN A 115 6.83 -25.96 -14.04
C ASN A 115 5.32 -26.24 -14.01
N GLY A 116 4.86 -27.06 -14.97
CA GLY A 116 3.43 -27.40 -15.11
C GLY A 116 2.82 -28.08 -13.88
N THR A 117 3.61 -28.67 -13.00
CA THR A 117 3.10 -29.25 -11.74
C THR A 117 2.76 -28.17 -10.72
N SER A 118 3.58 -27.12 -10.59
CA SER A 118 3.28 -25.97 -9.73
C SER A 118 2.01 -25.25 -10.18
N TYR A 119 1.88 -25.00 -11.49
CA TYR A 119 0.69 -24.35 -12.05
C TYR A 119 -0.58 -25.18 -11.86
N ARG A 120 -0.52 -26.50 -12.08
CA ARG A 120 -1.65 -27.40 -11.79
C ARG A 120 -2.04 -27.37 -10.31
N LYS A 121 -1.07 -27.46 -9.39
CA LYS A 121 -1.35 -27.40 -7.95
C LYS A 121 -2.08 -26.11 -7.54
N ILE A 122 -1.64 -24.96 -8.07
CA ILE A 122 -2.30 -23.67 -7.82
C ILE A 122 -3.72 -23.69 -8.38
N ARG A 123 -3.89 -24.12 -9.64
CA ARG A 123 -5.20 -24.20 -10.29
C ARG A 123 -6.16 -25.10 -9.51
N ASP A 124 -5.73 -26.30 -9.13
CA ASP A 124 -6.52 -27.26 -8.37
C ASP A 124 -6.92 -26.69 -7.00
N SER A 125 -6.03 -25.95 -6.35
CA SER A 125 -6.32 -25.27 -5.08
C SER A 125 -7.39 -24.18 -5.24
N ILE A 126 -7.29 -23.36 -6.30
CA ILE A 126 -8.28 -22.32 -6.58
C ILE A 126 -9.66 -22.93 -6.87
N ILE A 127 -9.71 -24.02 -7.63
CA ILE A 127 -10.95 -24.73 -7.91
C ILE A 127 -11.49 -25.39 -6.64
N ARG A 128 -10.64 -26.02 -5.82
CA ARG A 128 -11.02 -26.62 -4.54
C ARG A 128 -11.72 -25.62 -3.62
N LEU A 129 -11.19 -24.40 -3.50
CA LEU A 129 -11.80 -23.32 -2.71
C LEU A 129 -13.11 -22.81 -3.30
N GLN A 130 -13.28 -22.80 -4.63
CA GLN A 130 -14.59 -22.53 -5.25
C GLN A 130 -15.59 -23.65 -4.98
N LYS A 131 -15.15 -24.91 -5.00
CA LYS A 131 -16.03 -26.09 -4.94
C LYS A 131 -16.38 -26.52 -3.50
N LEU A 132 -15.71 -25.96 -2.50
CA LEU A 132 -16.04 -26.16 -1.10
C LEU A 132 -17.25 -25.31 -0.72
N LEU A 133 -18.33 -25.96 -0.25
CA LEU A 133 -19.47 -25.25 0.32
C LEU A 133 -19.19 -24.92 1.79
N VAL A 134 -19.43 -23.67 2.16
CA VAL A 134 -19.28 -23.15 3.52
C VAL A 134 -20.65 -22.75 4.05
N ASP A 135 -21.01 -23.31 5.19
CA ASP A 135 -22.18 -22.94 5.99
C ASP A 135 -21.66 -22.46 7.34
N ALA A 136 -21.69 -21.16 7.58
CA ALA A 136 -21.04 -20.57 8.73
C ALA A 136 -21.85 -19.44 9.35
N ASP A 137 -21.77 -19.33 10.66
CA ASP A 137 -22.17 -18.14 11.39
C ASP A 137 -21.06 -17.08 11.24
N VAL A 138 -21.35 -16.07 10.42
CA VAL A 138 -20.43 -14.99 10.07
C VAL A 138 -20.71 -13.77 10.94
N TYR A 139 -19.69 -13.23 11.58
CA TYR A 139 -19.82 -11.99 12.34
C TYR A 139 -20.02 -10.80 11.40
N ARG A 140 -21.03 -9.99 11.70
CA ARG A 140 -21.30 -8.72 11.03
C ARG A 140 -21.07 -7.58 12.01
N LYS A 141 -20.09 -6.73 11.71
CA LYS A 141 -19.71 -5.60 12.57
C LYS A 141 -20.82 -4.58 12.66
N THR A 142 -21.54 -4.36 11.56
CA THR A 142 -22.72 -3.48 11.52
C THR A 142 -23.84 -3.93 12.45
N LEU A 143 -24.03 -5.24 12.62
CA LEU A 143 -25.05 -5.81 13.51
C LEU A 143 -24.52 -6.13 14.91
N ARG A 144 -23.20 -6.05 15.12
CA ARG A 144 -22.49 -6.53 16.31
C ARG A 144 -22.88 -7.96 16.70
N GLY A 145 -23.10 -8.82 15.71
CA GLY A 145 -23.61 -10.16 15.93
C GLY A 145 -23.37 -11.11 14.76
N PHE A 146 -23.71 -12.37 14.97
CA PHE A 146 -23.52 -13.42 13.97
C PHE A 146 -24.76 -13.61 13.10
N LYS A 147 -24.54 -13.94 11.83
CA LYS A 147 -25.58 -14.32 10.87
C LYS A 147 -25.14 -15.57 10.14
N SER A 148 -26.03 -16.55 10.03
CA SER A 148 -25.78 -17.75 9.23
C SER A 148 -25.76 -17.39 7.75
N GLU A 149 -24.68 -17.71 7.06
CA GLU A 149 -24.46 -17.46 5.64
C GLU A 149 -24.01 -18.78 4.97
N TYR A 150 -24.41 -18.95 3.72
CA TYR A 150 -24.12 -20.13 2.90
C TYR A 150 -23.43 -19.66 1.63
N TYR A 151 -22.15 -20.01 1.46
CA TYR A 151 -21.32 -19.41 0.41
C TYR A 151 -20.16 -20.32 -0.01
N THR A 152 -19.46 -19.92 -1.07
CA THR A 152 -18.14 -20.45 -1.44
C THR A 152 -17.10 -19.35 -1.26
N VAL A 153 -15.82 -19.66 -1.12
CA VAL A 153 -14.79 -18.61 -0.86
C VAL A 153 -14.76 -17.56 -1.97
N TRP A 154 -14.91 -18.01 -3.21
CA TRP A 154 -15.01 -17.19 -4.41
C TRP A 154 -15.67 -17.96 -5.56
N ARG A 155 -15.93 -17.23 -6.64
CA ARG A 155 -16.12 -17.77 -8.00
C ARG A 155 -14.87 -17.49 -8.82
N VAL A 156 -14.35 -18.46 -9.57
CA VAL A 156 -13.22 -18.28 -10.50
C VAL A 156 -13.64 -18.46 -11.95
N ASN A 157 -12.99 -17.71 -12.84
CA ASN A 157 -12.94 -17.98 -14.26
C ASN A 157 -11.47 -18.08 -14.72
N PHE A 158 -11.17 -19.13 -15.48
CA PHE A 158 -9.88 -19.30 -16.14
C PHE A 158 -10.03 -19.00 -17.63
N GLU A 159 -9.73 -17.77 -18.02
CA GLU A 159 -9.72 -17.35 -19.42
C GLU A 159 -8.36 -17.61 -20.06
N ALA A 160 -8.36 -18.29 -21.21
CA ALA A 160 -7.22 -18.38 -22.11
C ALA A 160 -7.60 -17.64 -23.39
N ASN A 161 -7.08 -16.43 -23.56
CA ASN A 161 -7.28 -15.61 -24.75
C ASN A 161 -5.99 -15.60 -25.58
N GLU A 162 -6.07 -15.17 -26.83
CA GLU A 162 -4.89 -14.83 -27.62
C GLU A 162 -4.87 -13.30 -27.82
N ASP A 163 -3.69 -12.68 -27.71
CA ASP A 163 -3.53 -11.27 -28.05
C ASP A 163 -3.65 -11.06 -29.58
N LYS A 164 -3.64 -9.81 -30.02
CA LYS A 164 -3.65 -9.43 -31.45
C LYS A 164 -2.46 -9.96 -32.27
N TYR A 165 -1.50 -10.62 -31.63
CA TYR A 165 -0.32 -11.26 -32.22
C TYR A 165 -0.34 -12.79 -32.06
N GLY A 166 -1.45 -13.40 -31.61
CA GLY A 166 -1.59 -14.84 -31.41
C GLY A 166 -0.87 -15.38 -30.16
N ARG A 167 -0.47 -14.52 -29.22
CA ARG A 167 0.16 -14.94 -27.96
C ARG A 167 -0.92 -15.23 -26.93
N ALA A 168 -0.84 -16.38 -26.26
CA ALA A 168 -1.73 -16.69 -25.15
C ALA A 168 -1.63 -15.60 -24.05
N VAL A 169 -2.77 -14.99 -23.70
CA VAL A 169 -2.93 -14.08 -22.56
C VAL A 169 -3.91 -14.71 -21.57
N GLU A 170 -3.44 -14.94 -20.36
CA GLU A 170 -4.26 -15.41 -19.25
C GLU A 170 -4.93 -14.20 -18.59
N HIS A 171 -6.25 -14.08 -18.76
CA HIS A 171 -7.07 -13.06 -18.10
C HIS A 171 -7.95 -13.68 -17.01
N HIS A 172 -7.34 -14.49 -16.14
CA HIS A 172 -8.09 -15.14 -15.09
C HIS A 172 -8.59 -14.14 -14.05
N TRP A 173 -9.74 -14.43 -13.45
CA TRP A 173 -10.25 -13.63 -12.35
C TRP A 173 -10.92 -14.49 -11.30
N VAL A 174 -10.78 -14.07 -10.04
CA VAL A 174 -11.61 -14.54 -8.94
C VAL A 174 -12.55 -13.42 -8.52
N ARG A 175 -13.81 -13.74 -8.25
CA ARG A 175 -14.73 -12.86 -7.53
C ARG A 175 -14.90 -13.41 -6.13
N PHE A 176 -14.35 -12.72 -5.13
CA PHE A 176 -14.60 -13.06 -3.73
C PHE A 176 -16.09 -12.98 -3.43
N ASP A 177 -16.58 -13.89 -2.58
CA ASP A 177 -17.98 -13.88 -2.19
C ASP A 177 -18.34 -12.60 -1.42
N ASP A 178 -19.59 -12.19 -1.54
CA ASP A 178 -20.12 -10.98 -0.91
C ASP A 178 -19.95 -11.00 0.62
N VAL A 179 -19.88 -12.17 1.26
CA VAL A 179 -19.54 -12.33 2.68
C VAL A 179 -18.14 -11.77 2.99
N VAL A 180 -17.15 -12.11 2.16
CA VAL A 180 -15.76 -11.66 2.31
C VAL A 180 -15.68 -10.17 1.99
N VAL A 181 -16.19 -9.75 0.82
CA VAL A 181 -16.17 -8.35 0.37
C VAL A 181 -16.81 -7.43 1.40
N ARG A 182 -17.97 -7.83 1.96
CA ARG A 182 -18.66 -7.08 3.01
C ARG A 182 -17.81 -6.92 4.26
N SER A 183 -17.10 -7.97 4.67
CA SER A 183 -16.23 -7.91 5.85
C SER A 183 -15.05 -6.95 5.64
N TYR A 184 -14.48 -6.88 4.43
CA TYR A 184 -13.52 -5.82 4.08
C TYR A 184 -14.14 -4.43 4.16
N LYS A 185 -15.34 -4.22 3.59
CA LYS A 185 -16.06 -2.94 3.62
C LYS A 185 -16.42 -2.49 5.04
N GLU A 186 -16.84 -3.41 5.90
CA GLU A 186 -17.14 -3.14 7.31
C GLU A 186 -15.85 -2.98 8.15
N GLY A 187 -14.67 -3.25 7.59
CA GLY A 187 -13.41 -3.23 8.32
C GLY A 187 -13.36 -4.29 9.41
N TYR A 188 -13.98 -5.45 9.19
CA TYR A 188 -13.81 -6.66 10.00
C TYR A 188 -12.61 -7.46 9.49
N VAL A 189 -11.47 -6.78 9.44
CA VAL A 189 -10.21 -7.30 8.93
C VAL A 189 -9.11 -7.11 9.97
N ARG A 190 -8.05 -7.91 9.84
CA ARG A 190 -6.83 -7.78 10.63
C ARG A 190 -5.64 -7.71 9.68
N ASN A 191 -4.83 -6.68 9.82
CA ASN A 191 -3.59 -6.61 9.06
C ASN A 191 -2.66 -7.74 9.49
N LEU A 192 -2.02 -8.39 8.55
CA LEU A 192 -1.07 -9.45 8.83
C LEU A 192 0.19 -9.21 7.99
N ASP A 193 1.36 -9.52 8.56
CA ASP A 193 2.62 -9.40 7.83
C ASP A 193 2.79 -10.58 6.88
N HIS A 194 2.45 -10.36 5.61
CA HIS A 194 2.55 -11.38 4.56
C HIS A 194 3.99 -11.72 4.20
N ASP A 195 4.91 -10.76 4.31
CA ASP A 195 6.35 -11.00 4.12
C ASP A 195 6.86 -11.99 5.18
N PHE A 196 6.51 -11.77 6.44
CA PHE A 196 6.84 -12.71 7.50
C PHE A 196 6.17 -14.07 7.26
N TYR A 197 4.87 -14.08 6.93
CA TYR A 197 4.12 -15.30 6.64
C TYR A 197 4.79 -16.16 5.56
N PHE A 198 5.05 -15.61 4.38
CA PHE A 198 5.63 -16.37 3.27
C PHE A 198 7.08 -16.76 3.52
N SER A 199 7.82 -15.99 4.33
CA SER A 199 9.16 -16.40 4.74
C SER A 199 9.16 -17.75 5.46
N LEU A 200 8.10 -18.09 6.22
CA LEU A 200 8.02 -19.30 7.03
C LEU A 200 7.95 -20.54 6.15
N SER A 201 8.79 -21.53 6.45
CA SER A 201 8.91 -22.74 5.63
C SER A 201 8.67 -24.04 6.40
N LYS A 202 8.64 -24.00 7.74
CA LYS A 202 8.40 -25.20 8.55
C LYS A 202 6.93 -25.58 8.54
N LYS A 203 6.66 -26.88 8.63
CA LYS A 203 5.30 -27.41 8.73
C LYS A 203 4.56 -26.73 9.88
N HIS A 204 3.29 -26.39 9.66
CA HIS A 204 2.43 -25.65 10.58
C HIS A 204 2.87 -24.21 10.92
N ALA A 205 4.06 -23.74 10.53
CA ALA A 205 4.54 -22.41 10.93
C ALA A 205 3.66 -21.28 10.42
N ARG A 206 3.27 -21.33 9.14
CA ARG A 206 2.37 -20.36 8.51
C ARG A 206 1.02 -20.27 9.19
N GLY A 207 0.34 -21.42 9.36
CA GLY A 207 -0.93 -21.49 10.07
C GLY A 207 -0.81 -21.04 11.52
N LEU A 208 0.24 -21.49 12.21
CA LEU A 208 0.47 -21.14 13.61
C LEU A 208 0.74 -19.64 13.80
N TYR A 209 1.48 -19.01 12.89
CA TYR A 209 1.66 -17.56 12.89
C TYR A 209 0.32 -16.83 12.80
N SER A 210 -0.56 -17.24 11.88
CA SER A 210 -1.91 -16.68 11.75
C SER A 210 -2.73 -16.83 13.03
N GLU A 211 -2.72 -18.02 13.64
CA GLU A 211 -3.47 -18.30 14.86
C GLU A 211 -2.96 -17.49 16.06
N ILE A 212 -1.63 -17.40 16.24
CA ILE A 212 -1.03 -16.61 17.31
C ILE A 212 -1.33 -15.13 17.12
N ASP A 213 -1.15 -14.63 15.90
CA ASP A 213 -1.40 -13.22 15.64
C ASP A 213 -2.86 -12.87 15.86
N LEU A 214 -3.80 -13.67 15.35
CA LEU A 214 -5.22 -13.48 15.58
C LEU A 214 -5.57 -13.56 17.07
N GLY A 215 -5.16 -14.64 17.75
CA GLY A 215 -5.56 -14.99 19.11
C GLY A 215 -5.06 -14.05 20.19
N ARG A 216 -3.87 -13.44 20.03
CA ARG A 216 -3.32 -12.48 21.00
C ARG A 216 -4.07 -11.14 21.02
N GLY A 217 -4.94 -10.87 20.04
CA GLY A 217 -5.55 -9.54 19.89
C GLY A 217 -4.47 -8.46 19.72
N ASN A 218 -4.54 -7.40 20.52
CA ASN A 218 -3.51 -6.35 20.58
C ASN A 218 -2.41 -6.65 21.61
N GLY A 219 -2.52 -7.74 22.38
CA GLY A 219 -1.55 -8.13 23.39
C GLY A 219 -0.34 -8.85 22.81
N LEU A 220 0.62 -9.15 23.67
CA LEU A 220 1.82 -9.93 23.34
C LEU A 220 1.65 -11.42 23.63
N VAL A 221 0.66 -11.77 24.44
CA VAL A 221 0.50 -13.13 24.97
C VAL A 221 -0.78 -13.74 24.43
N TRP A 222 -0.69 -15.02 24.07
CA TRP A 222 -1.87 -15.83 23.79
C TRP A 222 -1.74 -17.21 24.41
N GLU A 223 -2.77 -17.62 25.15
CA GLU A 223 -2.89 -18.95 25.74
C GLU A 223 -4.01 -19.72 25.05
N VAL A 224 -3.74 -20.98 24.71
CA VAL A 224 -4.70 -21.82 24.00
C VAL A 224 -4.55 -23.30 24.38
N PRO A 225 -5.65 -24.05 24.49
CA PRO A 225 -5.57 -25.51 24.60
C PRO A 225 -4.95 -26.12 23.34
N LEU A 226 -4.03 -27.07 23.52
CA LEU A 226 -3.38 -27.79 22.42
C LEU A 226 -4.38 -28.53 21.52
N ALA A 227 -5.51 -28.99 22.07
CA ALA A 227 -6.58 -29.61 21.31
C ALA A 227 -7.20 -28.63 20.29
N ASN A 228 -7.41 -27.37 20.68
CA ASN A 228 -7.95 -26.34 19.79
C ASN A 228 -6.94 -26.02 18.68
N LEU A 229 -5.66 -25.90 19.03
CA LEU A 229 -4.61 -25.65 18.06
C LEU A 229 -4.46 -26.82 17.07
N LYS A 230 -4.53 -28.07 17.56
CA LYS A 230 -4.54 -29.27 16.72
C LYS A 230 -5.67 -29.22 15.69
N ALA A 231 -6.88 -28.88 16.14
CA ALA A 231 -8.04 -28.79 15.26
C ALA A 231 -7.88 -27.66 14.23
N ARG A 232 -7.43 -26.46 14.64
CA ARG A 232 -7.28 -25.29 13.74
C ARG A 232 -6.18 -25.44 12.70
N LEU A 233 -5.09 -26.12 13.06
CA LEU A 233 -3.96 -26.36 12.17
C LEU A 233 -4.11 -27.62 11.29
N GLY A 234 -5.25 -28.31 11.35
CA GLY A 234 -5.45 -29.56 10.61
C GLY A 234 -4.33 -30.58 10.91
N MET A 235 -3.92 -30.68 12.18
CA MET A 235 -2.83 -31.57 12.58
C MET A 235 -3.28 -33.04 12.49
N ALA A 236 -2.39 -33.90 11.97
CA ALA A 236 -2.68 -35.32 11.73
C ALA A 236 -3.34 -36.02 12.93
N ALA A 237 -4.31 -36.90 12.64
CA ALA A 237 -5.05 -37.64 13.65
C ALA A 237 -4.14 -38.48 14.58
N SER A 238 -2.97 -38.90 14.08
CA SER A 238 -1.94 -39.64 14.82
C SER A 238 -1.34 -38.87 16.00
N TYR A 239 -1.40 -37.54 16.00
CA TYR A 239 -0.95 -36.70 17.12
C TYR A 239 -2.00 -36.68 18.24
N ARG A 240 -2.16 -37.83 18.91
CA ARG A 240 -3.17 -38.05 19.96
C ARG A 240 -2.78 -37.47 21.31
N SER A 241 -1.50 -37.49 21.67
CA SER A 241 -1.02 -37.04 22.98
C SER A 241 -0.51 -35.59 22.94
N PRO A 242 -0.61 -34.84 24.07
CA PRO A 242 -0.03 -33.50 24.17
C PRO A 242 1.46 -33.47 23.83
N SER A 243 2.24 -34.46 24.30
CA SER A 243 3.68 -34.53 24.00
C SER A 243 3.96 -34.75 22.50
N ALA A 244 3.10 -35.48 21.77
CA ALA A 244 3.22 -35.60 20.32
C ALA A 244 2.90 -34.28 19.60
N GLN A 245 1.86 -33.57 20.06
CA GLN A 245 1.49 -32.26 19.51
C GLN A 245 2.60 -31.22 19.73
N LYS A 246 3.17 -31.14 20.95
CA LYS A 246 4.31 -30.28 21.28
C LYS A 246 5.50 -30.53 20.36
N ARG A 247 5.91 -31.80 20.21
CA ARG A 247 7.02 -32.19 19.31
C ARG A 247 6.77 -31.82 17.85
N ALA A 248 5.52 -31.90 17.39
CA ALA A 248 5.17 -31.56 16.01
C ALA A 248 5.25 -30.04 15.74
N LEU A 249 5.08 -29.20 16.76
CA LEU A 249 5.13 -27.74 16.64
C LEU A 249 6.53 -27.16 16.88
N GLU A 250 7.42 -27.89 17.57
CA GLU A 250 8.77 -27.42 17.91
C GLU A 250 9.54 -26.82 16.72
N PRO A 251 9.57 -27.44 15.52
CA PRO A 251 10.29 -26.86 14.38
C PRO A 251 9.76 -25.48 13.97
N ALA A 252 8.44 -25.27 14.06
CA ALA A 252 7.81 -23.98 13.79
C ALA A 252 8.14 -22.95 14.86
N HIS A 253 8.19 -23.36 16.13
CA HIS A 253 8.59 -22.50 17.26
C HIS A 253 10.03 -22.01 17.10
N GLU A 254 10.95 -22.93 16.79
CA GLU A 254 12.36 -22.60 16.53
C GLU A 254 12.51 -21.62 15.37
N GLU A 255 11.81 -21.86 14.26
CA GLU A 255 11.85 -20.96 13.11
C GLU A 255 11.35 -19.55 13.46
N MET A 256 10.18 -19.45 14.10
CA MET A 256 9.57 -18.17 14.43
C MET A 256 10.37 -17.38 15.47
N ARG A 257 11.00 -18.05 16.43
CA ARG A 257 11.91 -17.43 17.40
C ARG A 257 13.17 -16.92 16.71
N ARG A 258 13.79 -17.72 15.83
CA ARG A 258 14.96 -17.31 15.05
C ARG A 258 14.68 -16.10 14.16
N LYS A 259 13.46 -15.99 13.62
CA LYS A 259 13.02 -14.87 12.79
C LYS A 259 12.43 -13.70 13.58
N GLY A 260 12.47 -13.75 14.91
CA GLY A 260 12.11 -12.62 15.78
C GLY A 260 10.61 -12.42 16.02
N PHE A 261 9.74 -13.36 15.64
CA PHE A 261 8.31 -13.28 15.98
C PHE A 261 8.01 -13.72 17.40
N LEU A 262 8.55 -14.88 17.82
CA LEU A 262 8.33 -15.40 19.18
C LEU A 262 9.46 -14.96 20.12
N ALA A 263 9.08 -14.37 21.26
CA ALA A 263 9.97 -14.18 22.40
C ALA A 263 10.10 -15.47 23.21
N SER A 264 8.97 -16.10 23.52
CA SER A 264 8.94 -17.33 24.32
C SER A 264 7.75 -18.24 23.98
N VAL A 265 7.92 -19.53 24.27
CA VAL A 265 6.86 -20.54 24.26
C VAL A 265 6.94 -21.27 25.60
N SER A 266 5.82 -21.34 26.31
CA SER A 266 5.74 -22.03 27.61
C SER A 266 4.48 -22.88 27.70
N PHE A 267 4.46 -23.76 28.69
CA PHE A 267 3.37 -24.70 28.92
C PHE A 267 2.91 -24.55 30.36
N PRO A 268 1.90 -23.70 30.61
CA PRO A 268 1.35 -23.51 31.96
C PRO A 268 0.92 -24.83 32.60
N ASP A 269 0.42 -25.76 31.78
CA ASP A 269 0.06 -27.10 32.18
C ASP A 269 0.31 -28.13 31.04
N LYS A 270 -0.20 -29.36 31.22
CA LYS A 270 -0.02 -30.45 30.25
C LYS A 270 -0.73 -30.19 28.91
N TYR A 271 -1.87 -29.52 28.92
CA TYR A 271 -2.80 -29.36 27.81
C TYR A 271 -2.81 -27.94 27.21
N THR A 272 -2.29 -26.95 27.93
CA THR A 272 -2.25 -25.55 27.51
C THR A 272 -0.86 -25.16 27.00
N ILE A 273 -0.83 -24.39 25.89
CA ILE A 273 0.37 -23.74 25.39
C ILE A 273 0.19 -22.22 25.47
N ARG A 274 1.25 -21.53 25.88
CA ARG A 274 1.34 -20.07 25.97
C ARG A 274 2.40 -19.58 25.01
N TYR A 275 2.01 -18.66 24.15
CA TYR A 275 2.90 -17.94 23.23
C TYR A 275 3.11 -16.52 23.71
N GLU A 276 4.34 -16.04 23.61
CA GLU A 276 4.71 -14.65 23.83
C GLU A 276 5.40 -14.12 22.57
N VAL A 277 4.82 -13.11 21.95
CA VAL A 277 5.35 -12.43 20.76
C VAL A 277 6.39 -11.40 21.18
N ALA A 278 7.45 -11.28 20.40
CA ALA A 278 8.50 -10.29 20.65
C ALA A 278 7.97 -8.86 20.53
N GLU A 279 8.22 -8.04 21.55
CA GLU A 279 7.84 -6.62 21.56
C GLU A 279 8.35 -5.87 20.33
N GLN A 280 9.59 -6.14 19.92
CA GLN A 280 10.20 -5.53 18.73
C GLN A 280 9.42 -5.83 17.46
N PHE A 281 8.94 -7.07 17.29
CA PHE A 281 8.10 -7.44 16.14
C PHE A 281 6.79 -6.65 16.12
N VAL A 282 6.16 -6.48 17.28
CA VAL A 282 4.92 -5.70 17.39
C VAL A 282 5.20 -4.22 17.16
N ALA A 283 6.27 -3.65 17.72
CA ALA A 283 6.64 -2.25 17.54
C ALA A 283 6.89 -1.91 16.05
N GLU A 284 7.64 -2.75 15.34
CA GLU A 284 7.88 -2.62 13.89
C GLU A 284 6.57 -2.59 13.09
N ARG A 285 5.59 -3.41 13.49
CA ARG A 285 4.30 -3.53 12.83
C ARG A 285 3.34 -2.40 13.21
N THR A 286 3.18 -2.09 14.49
CA THR A 286 2.26 -1.03 14.97
C THR A 286 2.61 0.31 14.37
N PHE A 287 3.89 0.57 14.15
CA PHE A 287 4.35 1.75 13.42
C PHE A 287 3.75 1.85 11.99
N LEU A 288 3.59 0.73 11.29
CA LEU A 288 2.96 0.66 9.97
C LEU A 288 1.41 0.71 10.04
N GLU A 289 0.82 0.28 11.16
CA GLU A 289 -0.63 0.23 11.38
C GLU A 289 -1.23 1.53 11.96
N ARG A 290 -0.41 2.52 12.31
CA ARG A 290 -0.90 3.77 12.90
C ARG A 290 -1.93 4.44 11.97
N SER A 291 -2.90 5.14 12.55
CA SER A 291 -3.81 5.97 11.77
C SER A 291 -3.02 7.08 11.11
N TRP A 292 -3.02 7.09 9.78
CA TRP A 292 -2.38 8.12 8.98
C TRP A 292 -3.35 9.30 8.83
N THR A 293 -2.84 10.51 9.01
CA THR A 293 -3.57 11.72 8.64
C THR A 293 -3.80 11.75 7.12
N ARG A 294 -4.77 12.55 6.67
CA ARG A 294 -5.07 12.70 5.24
C ARG A 294 -3.84 13.09 4.42
N ASP A 295 -2.99 13.96 4.97
CA ASP A 295 -1.77 14.45 4.32
C ASP A 295 -0.68 13.38 4.25
N GLU A 296 -0.54 12.59 5.32
CA GLU A 296 0.37 11.44 5.32
C GLU A 296 -0.05 10.39 4.31
N GLU A 297 -1.35 10.06 4.26
CA GLU A 297 -1.86 9.05 3.33
C GLU A 297 -1.72 9.51 1.88
N GLN A 298 -1.96 10.80 1.60
CA GLN A 298 -1.70 11.37 0.28
C GLN A 298 -0.22 11.29 -0.10
N THR A 299 0.69 11.59 0.85
CA THR A 299 2.14 11.51 0.62
C THR A 299 2.59 10.07 0.37
N ILE A 300 2.08 9.10 1.15
CA ILE A 300 2.33 7.67 0.98
C ILE A 300 1.88 7.22 -0.42
N ARG A 301 0.66 7.59 -0.84
CA ARG A 301 0.14 7.24 -2.18
C ARG A 301 1.02 7.82 -3.29
N THR A 302 1.52 9.05 -3.13
CA THR A 302 2.41 9.67 -4.10
C THR A 302 3.77 8.97 -4.16
N LEU A 303 4.35 8.57 -3.03
CA LEU A 303 5.58 7.76 -3.00
C LEU A 303 5.38 6.42 -3.72
N ILE A 304 4.27 5.73 -3.46
CA ILE A 304 3.93 4.45 -4.12
C ILE A 304 3.76 4.63 -5.63
N ARG A 305 3.12 5.71 -6.07
CA ARG A 305 2.99 6.04 -7.50
C ARG A 305 4.34 6.28 -8.17
N ASN A 306 5.34 6.75 -7.42
CA ASN A 306 6.73 6.90 -7.86
C ASN A 306 7.57 5.64 -7.54
N GLU A 307 6.94 4.48 -7.52
CA GLU A 307 7.57 3.15 -7.39
C GLU A 307 8.29 2.91 -6.05
N VAL A 308 8.07 3.74 -5.04
CA VAL A 308 8.53 3.44 -3.67
C VAL A 308 7.62 2.35 -3.11
N TRP A 309 8.22 1.24 -2.67
CA TRP A 309 7.47 0.13 -2.09
C TRP A 309 6.58 0.60 -0.92
N PRO A 310 5.32 0.13 -0.79
CA PRO A 310 4.34 0.66 0.16
C PRO A 310 4.81 0.72 1.63
N VAL A 311 5.59 -0.26 2.05
CA VAL A 311 6.16 -0.30 3.41
C VAL A 311 7.19 0.81 3.60
N GLN A 312 8.01 1.04 2.59
CA GLN A 312 9.03 2.09 2.60
C GLN A 312 8.39 3.47 2.55
N ALA A 313 7.32 3.64 1.77
CA ALA A 313 6.58 4.89 1.72
C ALA A 313 6.03 5.26 3.11
N ARG A 314 5.43 4.29 3.81
CA ARG A 314 4.97 4.45 5.20
C ARG A 314 6.13 4.74 6.16
N GLU A 315 7.22 3.99 6.06
CA GLU A 315 8.46 4.19 6.84
C GLU A 315 8.99 5.62 6.69
N LEU A 316 9.17 6.10 5.46
CA LEU A 316 9.67 7.44 5.19
C LEU A 316 8.74 8.51 5.74
N VAL A 317 7.42 8.41 5.50
CA VAL A 317 6.46 9.41 5.98
C VAL A 317 6.42 9.44 7.50
N ALA A 318 6.54 8.29 8.17
CA ALA A 318 6.49 8.24 9.60
C ALA A 318 7.79 8.63 10.31
N GLU A 319 8.95 8.34 9.74
CA GLU A 319 10.25 8.74 10.30
C GLU A 319 10.63 10.17 9.93
N LYS A 320 10.34 10.60 8.69
CA LYS A 320 10.83 11.86 8.11
C LYS A 320 9.74 12.92 7.94
N GLY A 321 8.48 12.55 8.11
CA GLY A 321 7.34 13.45 7.92
C GLY A 321 7.00 13.68 6.44
N THR A 322 5.83 14.25 6.21
CA THR A 322 5.30 14.53 4.87
C THR A 322 6.08 15.62 4.14
N VAL A 323 6.57 16.64 4.86
CA VAL A 323 7.30 17.77 4.28
C VAL A 323 8.56 17.30 3.55
N LEU A 324 9.40 16.51 4.23
CA LEU A 324 10.64 16.03 3.63
C LEU A 324 10.35 15.07 2.48
N CYS A 325 9.41 14.15 2.65
CA CYS A 325 9.03 13.24 1.57
C CYS A 325 8.57 13.99 0.31
N ASN A 326 7.67 14.97 0.47
CA ASN A 326 7.17 15.78 -0.64
C ASN A 326 8.26 16.64 -1.28
N TYR A 327 9.25 17.12 -0.52
CA TYR A 327 10.41 17.82 -1.07
C TYR A 327 11.18 16.95 -2.08
N TYR A 328 11.55 15.72 -1.70
CA TYR A 328 12.25 14.81 -2.61
C TYR A 328 11.38 14.32 -3.78
N ILE A 329 10.08 14.09 -3.56
CA ILE A 329 9.14 13.75 -4.63
C ILE A 329 9.09 14.86 -5.68
N ARG A 330 8.96 16.12 -5.24
CA ARG A 330 8.94 17.28 -6.14
C ARG A 330 10.27 17.45 -6.87
N ALA A 331 11.38 17.09 -6.23
CA ALA A 331 12.70 17.18 -6.84
C ALA A 331 12.95 16.11 -7.92
N LEU A 332 12.27 14.97 -7.84
CA LEU A 332 12.53 13.79 -8.67
C LEU A 332 12.55 14.08 -10.18
N PRO A 333 11.61 14.84 -10.78
CA PRO A 333 11.63 15.12 -12.23
C PRO A 333 12.85 15.92 -12.70
N TYR A 334 13.50 16.64 -11.78
CA TYR A 334 14.67 17.49 -12.07
C TYR A 334 16.00 16.73 -11.88
N GLN A 335 15.97 15.52 -11.33
CA GLN A 335 17.19 14.75 -11.08
C GLN A 335 17.69 14.07 -12.35
N LYS A 336 18.96 14.28 -12.66
CA LYS A 336 19.61 13.63 -13.80
C LYS A 336 19.97 12.19 -13.44
N TRP A 337 19.83 11.28 -14.40
CA TRP A 337 20.28 9.88 -14.32
C TRP A 337 19.54 8.98 -13.31
N VAL A 338 18.29 9.30 -12.97
CA VAL A 338 17.46 8.42 -12.12
C VAL A 338 16.80 7.34 -12.99
N ARG A 339 17.31 6.10 -12.91
CA ARG A 339 16.76 4.94 -13.62
C ARG A 339 15.66 4.22 -12.83
N GLU A 340 15.76 4.23 -11.51
CA GLU A 340 14.83 3.58 -10.58
C GLU A 340 14.30 4.63 -9.59
N PRO A 341 13.18 5.31 -9.90
CA PRO A 341 12.61 6.38 -9.08
C PRO A 341 12.37 5.98 -7.63
N GLY A 342 11.80 4.79 -7.41
CA GLY A 342 11.51 4.29 -6.07
C GLY A 342 12.76 4.08 -5.22
N ALA A 343 13.79 3.44 -5.80
CA ALA A 343 15.07 3.21 -5.11
C ALA A 343 15.81 4.53 -4.81
N PHE A 344 15.74 5.49 -5.75
CA PHE A 344 16.26 6.84 -5.56
C PHE A 344 15.57 7.53 -4.38
N LEU A 345 14.24 7.66 -4.43
CA LEU A 345 13.45 8.34 -3.40
C LEU A 345 13.70 7.74 -2.01
N TYR A 346 13.64 6.41 -1.88
CA TYR A 346 13.89 5.77 -0.60
C TYR A 346 15.29 6.07 -0.06
N LYS A 347 16.32 5.91 -0.88
CA LYS A 347 17.72 6.13 -0.46
C LYS A 347 17.99 7.59 -0.08
N TYR A 348 17.43 8.53 -0.83
CA TYR A 348 17.69 9.96 -0.63
C TYR A 348 16.91 10.52 0.55
N ILE A 349 15.62 10.17 0.70
CA ILE A 349 14.81 10.61 1.83
C ILE A 349 15.34 9.98 3.14
N LYS A 350 15.61 8.67 3.16
CA LYS A 350 16.06 7.97 4.38
C LYS A 350 17.36 8.54 4.95
N ASN A 351 18.31 8.84 4.07
CA ASN A 351 19.65 9.30 4.46
C ASN A 351 19.83 10.82 4.27
N GLU A 352 18.76 11.55 3.98
CA GLU A 352 18.75 13.00 3.79
C GLU A 352 19.86 13.48 2.84
N LYS A 353 20.01 12.77 1.71
CA LYS A 353 21.11 13.03 0.78
C LYS A 353 20.87 14.32 -0.02
N PRO A 354 21.91 15.13 -0.23
CA PRO A 354 21.77 16.35 -1.03
C PRO A 354 21.31 16.02 -2.46
N LEU A 355 20.39 16.82 -2.96
CA LEU A 355 19.89 16.73 -4.32
C LEU A 355 20.86 17.40 -5.29
N SER A 356 20.95 16.89 -6.52
CA SER A 356 21.77 17.53 -7.55
C SER A 356 21.10 18.77 -8.13
N VAL A 357 19.77 18.80 -8.10
CA VAL A 357 18.94 19.96 -8.48
C VAL A 357 17.85 20.08 -7.43
N GLU A 358 17.74 21.21 -6.75
CA GLU A 358 16.65 21.42 -5.80
C GLU A 358 15.32 21.68 -6.53
N PRO A 359 14.16 21.29 -5.96
CA PRO A 359 12.87 21.59 -6.56
C PRO A 359 12.66 23.12 -6.63
N PRO A 360 11.96 23.64 -7.65
CA PRO A 360 11.72 25.08 -7.79
C PRO A 360 11.12 25.69 -6.52
N GLN A 361 11.75 26.74 -5.98
CA GLN A 361 11.41 27.34 -4.68
C GLN A 361 10.01 27.98 -4.61
N MET A 362 9.36 28.27 -5.77
CA MET A 362 8.03 28.87 -5.83
C MET A 362 6.93 28.09 -5.06
N PHE A 363 7.12 26.80 -4.78
CA PHE A 363 6.14 25.98 -4.03
C PHE A 363 6.48 25.76 -2.54
N LEU A 364 7.61 26.29 -2.06
CA LEU A 364 8.00 26.24 -0.63
C LEU A 364 7.51 27.48 0.13
N GLU A 365 7.47 28.64 -0.52
CA GLU A 365 6.96 29.88 0.09
C GLU A 365 5.44 29.83 0.37
N GLU A 366 4.65 29.11 -0.44
CA GLU A 366 3.22 28.88 -0.16
C GLU A 366 2.96 28.00 1.07
N ALA A 367 3.95 27.18 1.49
CA ALA A 367 3.88 26.40 2.73
C ALA A 367 4.43 27.15 3.96
N GLY A 368 5.10 28.29 3.73
CA GLY A 368 5.71 29.14 4.76
C GLY A 368 4.77 30.19 5.36
N VAL A 369 3.51 30.27 4.95
CA VAL A 369 2.49 31.13 5.60
C VAL A 369 1.87 30.40 6.79
N VAL A 370 2.71 29.98 7.72
CA VAL A 370 2.34 29.73 9.11
C VAL A 370 3.27 30.64 9.92
N PRO A 371 2.76 31.62 10.69
CA PRO A 371 3.63 32.51 11.44
C PRO A 371 4.43 31.69 12.46
N ASP A 372 5.75 31.64 12.27
CA ASP A 372 6.66 31.08 13.27
C ASP A 372 6.69 32.04 14.47
N GLY A 373 6.45 31.49 15.66
CA GLY A 373 6.11 32.32 16.80
C GLY A 373 6.15 31.62 18.15
N LYS A 374 7.34 31.09 18.49
CA LYS A 374 7.93 30.91 19.84
C LYS A 374 8.16 29.45 20.27
N VAL A 375 9.44 29.11 20.33
CA VAL A 375 9.98 27.95 21.03
C VAL A 375 10.02 28.23 22.55
N GLY A 376 9.39 27.33 23.32
CA GLY A 376 9.72 26.97 24.71
C GLY A 376 8.63 27.22 25.77
N PRO A 377 8.54 26.44 26.88
CA PRO A 377 9.42 25.35 27.33
C PRO A 377 8.70 24.01 27.68
N SER A 378 9.54 22.99 27.90
CA SER A 378 9.41 21.82 28.79
C SER A 378 8.06 21.54 29.48
N TYR A 379 7.64 20.27 29.42
CA TYR A 379 6.67 19.70 30.37
C TYR A 379 7.17 19.86 31.80
N ALA A 380 6.61 20.84 32.52
CA ALA A 380 6.49 20.85 33.96
C ALA A 380 5.30 21.74 34.35
N ASP A 381 4.49 21.19 35.23
CA ASP A 381 3.60 21.86 36.18
C ASP A 381 2.19 22.35 35.76
N VAL A 382 1.23 21.57 36.29
CA VAL A 382 0.11 21.99 37.16
C VAL A 382 -0.97 22.91 36.57
N ALA A 383 -2.15 22.29 36.42
CA ALA A 383 -3.49 22.70 36.87
C ALA A 383 -3.89 24.18 36.90
N ASP A 384 -5.10 24.41 36.40
CA ASP A 384 -6.24 25.03 37.13
C ASP A 384 -7.03 26.04 36.28
N ARG A 385 -8.36 25.95 36.41
CA ARG A 385 -9.43 26.92 36.10
C ARG A 385 -9.77 27.30 34.64
N GLY A 386 -10.99 26.88 34.26
CA GLY A 386 -12.13 27.78 34.05
C GLY A 386 -12.28 28.43 32.66
N GLY A 387 -13.29 28.01 31.89
CA GLY A 387 -13.75 28.70 30.67
C GLY A 387 -14.54 29.98 30.97
N PRO A 388 -15.53 30.38 30.15
CA PRO A 388 -15.68 30.31 28.69
C PRO A 388 -15.81 31.74 28.09
N HIS A 389 -15.70 31.94 26.77
CA HIS A 389 -16.43 33.06 26.13
C HIS A 389 -16.59 32.87 24.61
N GLU A 390 -17.86 32.91 24.21
CA GLU A 390 -18.37 33.09 22.85
C GLU A 390 -18.05 34.50 22.32
N GLY A 391 -17.98 34.63 20.99
CA GLY A 391 -18.03 35.94 20.33
C GLY A 391 -17.63 35.86 18.86
N GLY A 392 -18.61 35.78 17.97
CA GLY A 392 -18.42 36.00 16.54
C GLY A 392 -18.03 37.44 16.21
N GLY A 393 -17.28 37.62 15.12
CA GLY A 393 -16.90 38.93 14.60
C GLY A 393 -16.44 38.82 13.15
N GLU A 394 -17.08 39.59 12.29
CA GLU A 394 -17.01 39.62 10.83
C GLU A 394 -15.60 39.86 10.27
N PHE A 395 -15.31 39.14 9.17
CA PHE A 395 -14.16 39.40 8.30
C PHE A 395 -14.33 40.74 7.56
N SER A 396 -13.67 41.79 8.05
CA SER A 396 -13.40 42.99 7.25
C SER A 396 -12.15 42.79 6.39
N ARG A 397 -12.32 43.12 5.10
CA ARG A 397 -11.36 43.00 4.01
C ARG A 397 -10.59 44.32 3.83
N ARG A 398 -9.35 44.19 3.33
CA ARG A 398 -8.45 45.21 2.70
C ARG A 398 -7.50 45.91 3.67
N GLN A 399 -6.26 46.23 3.36
CA GLN A 399 -5.33 46.12 2.22
C GLN A 399 -3.94 46.42 2.84
N ASP A 400 -2.83 45.82 2.43
CA ASP A 400 -1.96 46.39 1.40
C ASP A 400 -1.01 45.30 0.86
N ALA A 401 -1.10 45.05 -0.44
CA ALA A 401 -0.09 44.32 -1.21
C ALA A 401 0.38 45.26 -2.32
N SER A 402 1.68 45.49 -2.42
CA SER A 402 2.27 46.25 -3.53
C SER A 402 1.95 45.58 -4.88
N PRO A 403 1.71 46.35 -5.96
CA PRO A 403 1.23 45.79 -7.22
C PRO A 403 2.28 44.93 -7.94
N ARG A 404 1.81 43.87 -8.60
CA ARG A 404 2.59 43.07 -9.55
C ARG A 404 2.86 43.91 -10.82
N PRO A 405 4.00 43.74 -11.50
CA PRO A 405 4.25 44.41 -12.78
C PRO A 405 3.21 43.95 -13.81
N GLU A 406 2.53 44.91 -14.43
CA GLU A 406 1.54 44.64 -15.48
C GLU A 406 2.23 44.26 -16.79
N PRO A 407 1.63 43.36 -17.61
CA PRO A 407 2.16 43.00 -18.92
C PRO A 407 2.24 44.23 -19.85
N SER A 408 3.26 44.25 -20.70
CA SER A 408 3.35 45.25 -21.77
C SER A 408 2.15 45.15 -22.73
N GLU A 409 1.71 46.25 -23.32
CA GLU A 409 0.58 46.24 -24.26
C GLU A 409 0.91 45.36 -25.48
N PRO A 410 0.02 44.42 -25.88
CA PRO A 410 0.22 43.58 -27.05
C PRO A 410 0.22 44.40 -28.34
N ASP A 411 1.16 44.10 -29.24
CA ASP A 411 1.04 44.51 -30.64
C ASP A 411 0.12 43.52 -31.35
N SER A 412 -1.02 43.98 -31.88
CA SER A 412 -2.04 43.09 -32.45
C SER A 412 -1.51 42.22 -33.59
N ASN A 413 -0.63 42.76 -34.45
CA ASN A 413 -0.06 41.98 -35.56
C ASN A 413 0.98 40.97 -35.06
N ALA A 414 1.77 41.32 -34.04
CA ALA A 414 2.72 40.40 -33.42
C ALA A 414 2.01 39.28 -32.64
N GLN A 415 0.89 39.60 -31.97
CA GLN A 415 0.11 38.65 -31.20
C GLN A 415 -0.61 37.64 -32.11
N GLU A 416 -1.24 38.10 -33.20
CA GLU A 416 -1.84 37.20 -34.19
C GLU A 416 -0.81 36.25 -34.81
N LEU A 417 0.41 36.74 -35.07
CA LEU A 417 1.52 35.93 -35.57
C LEU A 417 1.96 34.88 -34.53
N PHE A 418 2.04 35.26 -33.25
CA PHE A 418 2.43 34.37 -32.16
C PHE A 418 1.37 33.30 -31.86
N ASP A 419 0.09 33.65 -31.85
CA ASP A 419 -1.00 32.69 -31.65
C ASP A 419 -1.07 31.67 -32.80
N GLY A 420 -0.83 32.15 -34.03
CA GLY A 420 -0.67 31.29 -35.19
C GLY A 420 0.53 30.35 -35.07
N LEU A 421 1.67 30.86 -34.59
CA LEU A 421 2.87 30.06 -34.34
C LEU A 421 2.61 28.94 -33.31
N LEU A 422 1.92 29.25 -32.21
CA LEU A 422 1.57 28.27 -31.18
C LEU A 422 0.61 27.19 -31.68
N THR A 423 -0.24 27.52 -32.65
CA THR A 423 -1.13 26.55 -33.29
C THR A 423 -0.34 25.54 -34.13
N ASP A 424 0.69 26.00 -34.85
CA ASP A 424 1.50 25.13 -35.72
C ASP A 424 2.38 24.15 -34.93
N VAL A 425 2.92 24.59 -33.79
CA VAL A 425 3.76 23.74 -32.92
C VAL A 425 2.93 22.95 -31.91
N GLY A 426 1.60 23.09 -31.92
CA GLY A 426 0.71 22.53 -30.90
C GLY A 426 0.70 21.01 -30.85
N ASP A 427 0.97 20.33 -31.97
CA ASP A 427 1.07 18.87 -32.01
C ASP A 427 2.45 18.35 -31.53
N ASP A 428 3.47 19.20 -31.56
CA ASP A 428 4.84 18.90 -31.13
C ASP A 428 5.10 19.29 -29.66
N ILE A 429 4.19 20.04 -29.04
CA ILE A 429 4.25 20.47 -27.64
C ILE A 429 3.06 19.88 -26.88
N ASP A 430 3.34 19.08 -25.84
CA ASP A 430 2.31 18.52 -24.98
C ASP A 430 1.37 19.61 -24.40
N ALA A 431 0.07 19.32 -24.35
CA ALA A 431 -0.97 20.26 -23.95
C ALA A 431 -0.78 20.84 -22.52
N SER A 432 -0.10 20.12 -21.62
CA SER A 432 0.26 20.64 -20.30
C SER A 432 1.41 21.64 -20.37
N SER A 433 2.34 21.48 -21.31
CA SER A 433 3.44 22.42 -21.54
C SER A 433 2.96 23.71 -22.19
N LEU A 434 1.99 23.65 -23.09
CA LEU A 434 1.34 24.84 -23.67
C LEU A 434 0.68 25.72 -22.59
N ARG A 435 -0.12 25.11 -21.72
CA ARG A 435 -0.82 25.84 -20.64
C ARG A 435 0.10 26.41 -19.57
N VAL A 436 1.23 25.76 -19.30
CA VAL A 436 2.13 26.18 -18.22
C VAL A 436 3.10 27.26 -18.69
N TRP A 437 3.60 27.16 -19.91
CA TRP A 437 4.70 28.00 -20.37
C TRP A 437 4.29 29.11 -21.32
N PHE A 438 3.20 28.93 -22.07
CA PHE A 438 2.80 29.87 -23.11
C PHE A 438 1.55 30.68 -22.75
N ASP A 439 0.79 30.24 -21.74
CA ASP A 439 -0.37 30.97 -21.24
C ASP A 439 0.05 32.29 -20.56
N GLY A 440 -0.51 33.41 -21.01
CA GLY A 440 -0.17 34.74 -20.52
C GLY A 440 1.14 35.37 -21.05
N ILE A 441 1.78 34.75 -22.05
CA ILE A 441 2.83 35.40 -22.86
C ILE A 441 2.19 36.40 -23.81
N VAL A 442 2.82 37.56 -23.94
CA VAL A 442 2.35 38.62 -24.83
C VAL A 442 3.40 38.91 -25.89
N ALA A 443 3.01 38.95 -27.16
CA ALA A 443 3.87 39.38 -28.24
C ALA A 443 3.85 40.92 -28.32
N THR A 444 5.02 41.53 -28.23
CA THR A 444 5.17 42.99 -28.05
C THR A 444 5.66 43.70 -29.30
N ALA A 445 6.29 42.99 -30.24
CA ALA A 445 6.71 43.55 -31.52
C ALA A 445 7.01 42.46 -32.57
N PHE A 446 6.85 42.81 -33.84
CA PHE A 446 7.44 42.06 -34.96
C PHE A 446 8.12 43.03 -35.93
N ARG A 447 9.45 43.01 -36.02
CA ARG A 447 10.24 43.95 -36.83
C ARG A 447 11.45 43.26 -37.47
N GLY A 448 11.68 43.52 -38.76
CA GLY A 448 12.87 43.00 -39.47
C GLY A 448 12.99 41.47 -39.45
N GLY A 449 11.85 40.75 -39.47
CA GLY A 449 11.81 39.28 -39.40
C GLY A 449 11.93 38.70 -37.99
N THR A 450 12.12 39.54 -36.96
CA THR A 450 12.22 39.08 -35.56
C THR A 450 10.93 39.34 -34.79
N LEU A 451 10.37 38.29 -34.18
CA LEU A 451 9.22 38.35 -33.27
C LEU A 451 9.71 38.48 -31.83
N THR A 452 9.23 39.49 -31.10
CA THR A 452 9.58 39.71 -29.69
C THR A 452 8.40 39.31 -28.79
N ILE A 453 8.64 38.37 -27.89
CA ILE A 453 7.65 37.91 -26.90
C ILE A 453 8.09 38.24 -25.48
N GLU A 454 7.13 38.66 -24.66
CA GLU A 454 7.33 39.01 -23.28
C GLU A 454 6.86 37.88 -22.35
N VAL A 455 7.79 37.38 -21.54
CA VAL A 455 7.59 36.30 -20.59
C VAL A 455 7.60 36.81 -19.15
N PRO A 456 6.92 36.13 -18.21
CA PRO A 456 6.69 36.66 -16.87
C PRO A 456 7.96 36.90 -16.04
N ASN A 457 9.08 36.24 -16.35
CA ASN A 457 10.35 36.40 -15.66
C ASN A 457 11.53 35.81 -16.47
N ALA A 458 12.76 36.07 -16.00
CA ALA A 458 13.99 35.61 -16.65
C ALA A 458 14.13 34.08 -16.73
N PHE A 459 13.48 33.33 -15.84
CA PHE A 459 13.49 31.87 -15.88
C PHE A 459 12.60 31.32 -17.01
N ALA A 460 11.40 31.90 -17.19
CA ALA A 460 10.57 31.58 -18.34
C ALA A 460 11.27 31.91 -19.66
N LYS A 461 12.08 32.97 -19.68
CA LYS A 461 12.91 33.34 -20.84
C LYS A 461 13.90 32.23 -21.18
N GLU A 462 14.74 31.85 -20.22
CA GLU A 462 15.77 30.82 -20.42
C GLU A 462 15.15 29.45 -20.75
N TYR A 463 14.02 29.11 -20.15
CA TYR A 463 13.31 27.86 -20.41
C TYR A 463 12.73 27.81 -21.84
N ILE A 464 12.08 28.88 -22.29
CA ILE A 464 11.51 28.94 -23.63
C ILE A 464 12.62 28.96 -24.68
N GLU A 465 13.67 29.76 -24.48
CA GLU A 465 14.82 29.81 -25.39
C GLU A 465 15.52 28.45 -25.50
N SER A 466 15.77 27.76 -24.38
CA SER A 466 16.49 26.49 -24.37
C SER A 466 15.66 25.30 -24.85
N ARG A 467 14.36 25.25 -24.51
CA ARG A 467 13.53 24.07 -24.75
C ARG A 467 12.72 24.17 -26.04
N PHE A 468 12.26 25.37 -26.37
CA PHE A 468 11.34 25.61 -27.48
C PHE A 468 11.87 26.61 -28.50
N GLY A 469 12.96 27.34 -28.22
CA GLY A 469 13.48 28.39 -29.09
C GLY A 469 13.76 27.88 -30.51
N ALA A 470 14.44 26.73 -30.65
CA ALA A 470 14.71 26.14 -31.95
C ALA A 470 13.43 25.72 -32.71
N LEU A 471 12.44 25.18 -31.99
CA LEU A 471 11.15 24.77 -32.56
C LEU A 471 10.36 25.98 -33.03
N LEU A 472 10.26 27.01 -32.20
CA LEU A 472 9.54 28.25 -32.49
C LEU A 472 10.19 29.05 -33.62
N VAL A 473 11.52 29.13 -33.66
CA VAL A 473 12.24 29.79 -34.78
C VAL A 473 12.04 29.01 -36.08
N GLY A 474 12.07 27.68 -36.04
CA GLY A 474 11.80 26.84 -37.21
C GLY A 474 10.38 27.01 -37.76
N ALA A 475 9.38 27.02 -36.89
CA ALA A 475 8.00 27.27 -37.28
C ALA A 475 7.78 28.72 -37.75
N LEU A 476 8.44 29.70 -37.13
CA LEU A 476 8.38 31.10 -37.54
C LEU A 476 9.00 31.31 -38.93
N SER A 477 10.14 30.66 -39.21
CA SER A 477 10.81 30.71 -40.52
C SER A 477 9.91 30.22 -41.65
N SER A 478 9.04 29.24 -41.35
CA SER A 478 8.06 28.70 -42.30
C SER A 478 6.93 29.68 -42.61
N ARG A 479 6.67 30.66 -41.72
CA ARG A 479 5.61 31.67 -41.88
C ARG A 479 6.08 32.97 -42.50
N VAL A 480 7.29 33.45 -42.15
CA VAL A 480 7.75 34.80 -42.52
C VAL A 480 9.06 34.85 -43.31
N GLY A 481 9.70 33.70 -43.59
CA GLY A 481 10.91 33.58 -44.43
C GLY A 481 12.15 33.08 -43.66
N GLU A 482 13.22 32.69 -44.38
CA GLU A 482 14.40 32.03 -43.80
C GLU A 482 15.21 32.88 -42.81
N ASP A 483 15.05 34.21 -42.82
CA ASP A 483 15.74 35.14 -41.90
C ASP A 483 14.94 35.43 -40.62
N ALA A 484 14.04 34.52 -40.21
CA ALA A 484 13.18 34.73 -39.05
C ALA A 484 13.90 34.55 -37.70
N GLY A 485 13.68 35.49 -36.78
CA GLY A 485 14.23 35.47 -35.42
C GLY A 485 13.15 35.46 -34.34
N LEU A 486 13.46 34.87 -33.17
CA LEU A 486 12.64 34.98 -31.97
C LEU A 486 13.46 35.63 -30.86
N GLU A 487 12.96 36.73 -30.31
CA GLU A 487 13.52 37.39 -29.15
C GLU A 487 12.58 37.21 -27.95
N VAL A 488 13.12 36.68 -26.85
CA VAL A 488 12.35 36.48 -25.62
C VAL A 488 12.80 37.50 -24.58
N VAL A 489 11.88 38.31 -24.07
CA VAL A 489 12.17 39.37 -23.09
C VAL A 489 11.45 39.08 -21.79
N ALA A 490 12.16 39.17 -20.67
CA ALA A 490 11.56 38.98 -19.36
C ALA A 490 10.98 40.28 -18.82
N ARG A 491 9.76 40.21 -18.25
CA ARG A 491 9.20 41.33 -17.47
C ARG A 491 10.17 41.73 -16.38
N THR A 492 10.67 42.95 -16.44
CA THR A 492 11.51 43.54 -15.41
C THR A 492 10.67 44.42 -14.52
N ARG A 493 10.91 44.37 -13.20
CA ARG A 493 10.29 45.32 -12.27
C ARG A 493 10.84 46.71 -12.57
N THR A 494 10.00 47.59 -13.12
CA THR A 494 10.28 49.02 -13.08
C THR A 494 10.32 49.42 -11.59
N ARG A 495 11.43 50.04 -11.18
CA ARG A 495 11.67 50.43 -9.79
C ARG A 495 10.69 51.47 -9.30
#